data_AF-A0A8G0LE50-F1
#
_entry.id   AF-A0A8G0LE50-F1
#
_cell.length_a   1.000
_cell.length_b   1.000
_cell.length_c   1.000
_cell.angle_alpha   90.00
_cell.angle_beta   90.00
_cell.angle_gamma   90.00
#
_symmetry.space_group_name_H-M   'P 1'
#
loop_
_entity.id
_entity.type
_entity.pdbx_description
1 polymer ?
#
loop_
_entity_poly.entity_id
_entity_poly.type
_entity_poly.pdbx_seq_one_letter_code
_entity_poly.pdbx_strand_id
1 'polypeptide(L)'
;MIVVTLVSQELIRKGYGNLRVHLDGLQRMIQLRGGLLKLEGSVGLLMKLCKVDIMLAIQHGGPPLFFRDSMAKVRDVLARKKIDFNVNAARLCPQHDLLEPYLHDILADMMGVTSLFNNGVKLDLETLQEMIFSIGYRLTKFRPLEEERRLWQLQDAYHTGLTILTMTIFLHGGRRQILDYERLDRRLKEILDSDLEEYHPELALWLLILGGVWVSDGYDEHWLPSRVPPMARRLNIRNWDEAYTIISRFPWIHVLHDGPGRALWDRSHRDELCRAG
;
A
#
# COMPACT_ATOMS: atom_id res chain seq x y z
N MET A 1 -1.13 -25.28 -9.06
CA MET A 1 -0.89 -24.17 -10.01
C MET A 1 -2.13 -23.79 -10.80
N ILE A 2 -2.80 -24.72 -11.49
CA ILE A 2 -3.92 -24.42 -12.41
C ILE A 2 -4.99 -23.52 -11.77
N VAL A 3 -5.48 -23.85 -10.56
CA VAL A 3 -6.55 -23.05 -9.92
C VAL A 3 -6.09 -21.65 -9.50
N VAL A 4 -4.84 -21.47 -9.06
CA VAL A 4 -4.28 -20.13 -8.76
C VAL A 4 -4.20 -19.28 -10.04
N THR A 5 -3.84 -19.91 -11.16
CA THR A 5 -3.83 -19.25 -12.47
C THR A 5 -5.25 -18.91 -12.94
N LEU A 6 -6.23 -19.79 -12.74
CA LEU A 6 -7.64 -19.52 -13.09
C LEU A 6 -8.20 -18.36 -12.28
N VAL A 7 -7.98 -18.32 -10.95
CA VAL A 7 -8.36 -17.18 -10.10
C VAL A 7 -7.70 -15.89 -10.60
N SER A 8 -6.41 -15.94 -10.95
CA SER A 8 -5.69 -14.77 -11.50
C SER A 8 -6.27 -14.32 -12.85
N GLN A 9 -6.68 -15.25 -13.71
CA GLN A 9 -7.29 -14.94 -15.01
C GLN A 9 -8.70 -14.36 -14.87
N GLU A 10 -9.50 -14.83 -13.92
CA GLU A 10 -10.83 -14.29 -13.67
C GLU A 10 -10.80 -12.88 -13.08
N LEU A 11 -9.82 -12.62 -12.22
CA LEU A 11 -9.50 -11.27 -11.72
C LEU A 11 -9.23 -10.30 -12.88
N ILE A 12 -8.45 -10.73 -13.87
CA ILE A 12 -8.14 -9.94 -15.07
C ILE A 12 -9.38 -9.73 -15.95
N ARG A 13 -10.23 -10.76 -16.10
CA ARG A 13 -11.38 -10.73 -17.02
C ARG A 13 -12.60 -10.00 -16.45
N LYS A 14 -12.55 -9.49 -15.21
CA LYS A 14 -13.69 -8.89 -14.49
C LYS A 14 -14.93 -9.80 -14.48
N GLY A 15 -14.72 -11.11 -14.61
CA GLY A 15 -15.77 -12.11 -14.76
C GLY A 15 -16.13 -12.71 -13.40
N TYR A 16 -17.02 -12.04 -12.67
CA TYR A 16 -17.31 -12.35 -11.26
C TYR A 16 -18.15 -13.62 -11.02
N GLY A 17 -18.73 -14.22 -12.06
CA GLY A 17 -19.70 -15.31 -11.92
C GLY A 17 -19.13 -16.59 -11.28
N ASN A 18 -17.85 -16.88 -11.52
CA ASN A 18 -17.21 -18.12 -11.07
C ASN A 18 -16.08 -17.92 -10.05
N LEU A 19 -15.66 -16.66 -9.78
CA LEU A 19 -14.55 -16.36 -8.86
C LEU A 19 -14.75 -16.99 -7.48
N ARG A 20 -15.95 -16.87 -6.92
CA ARG A 20 -16.27 -17.48 -5.61
C ARG A 20 -16.12 -19.01 -5.64
N VAL A 21 -16.57 -19.67 -6.70
CA VAL A 21 -16.43 -21.14 -6.85
C VAL A 21 -14.96 -21.55 -6.92
N HIS A 22 -14.14 -20.79 -7.66
CA HIS A 22 -12.71 -21.06 -7.75
C HIS A 22 -11.97 -20.79 -6.45
N LEU A 23 -12.36 -19.77 -5.69
CA LEU A 23 -11.82 -19.47 -4.36
C LEU A 23 -12.19 -20.53 -3.33
N ASP A 24 -13.45 -20.95 -3.29
CA ASP A 24 -13.92 -22.02 -2.39
C ASP A 24 -13.19 -23.33 -2.69
N GLY A 25 -13.05 -23.67 -3.97
CA GLY A 25 -12.28 -24.82 -4.42
C GLY A 25 -10.80 -24.73 -4.03
N LEU A 26 -10.18 -23.55 -4.20
CA LEU A 26 -8.78 -23.31 -3.81
C LEU A 26 -8.59 -23.50 -2.30
N GLN A 27 -9.45 -22.89 -1.49
CA GLN A 27 -9.41 -22.99 -0.04
C GLN A 27 -9.56 -24.45 0.40
N ARG A 28 -10.51 -25.18 -0.17
CA ARG A 28 -10.74 -26.60 0.15
C ARG A 28 -9.54 -27.47 -0.21
N MET A 29 -8.93 -27.28 -1.38
CA MET A 29 -7.74 -28.03 -1.78
C MET A 29 -6.55 -27.82 -0.83
N ILE A 30 -6.39 -26.61 -0.31
CA ILE A 30 -5.29 -26.28 0.61
C ILE A 30 -5.57 -26.88 1.99
N GLN A 31 -6.81 -26.81 2.46
CA GLN A 31 -7.23 -27.50 3.68
C GLN A 31 -6.96 -29.02 3.59
N LEU A 32 -7.33 -29.66 2.47
CA LEU A 32 -7.08 -31.09 2.24
C LEU A 32 -5.59 -31.44 2.20
N ARG A 33 -4.72 -30.49 1.85
CA ARG A 33 -3.25 -30.66 1.90
C ARG A 33 -2.67 -30.43 3.30
N GLY A 34 -3.47 -30.05 4.29
CA GLY A 34 -3.03 -29.75 5.66
C GLY A 34 -2.68 -28.29 5.90
N GLY A 35 -3.19 -27.37 5.09
CA GLY A 35 -3.04 -25.91 5.26
C GLY A 35 -1.84 -25.31 4.52
N LEU A 36 -1.66 -23.99 4.67
CA LEU A 36 -0.63 -23.23 3.95
C LEU A 36 0.80 -23.69 4.26
N LEU A 37 1.08 -24.11 5.50
CA LEU A 37 2.42 -24.56 5.91
C LEU A 37 2.92 -25.74 5.09
N LYS A 38 2.00 -26.57 4.56
CA LYS A 38 2.35 -27.70 3.70
C LYS A 38 2.76 -27.28 2.29
N LEU A 39 2.63 -26.00 1.95
CA LEU A 39 3.10 -25.41 0.69
C LEU A 39 4.48 -24.74 0.82
N GLU A 40 5.10 -24.71 1.99
CA GLU A 40 6.44 -24.11 2.19
C GLU A 40 7.52 -24.79 1.33
N GLY A 41 7.37 -26.08 1.02
CA GLY A 41 8.22 -26.78 0.05
C GLY A 41 8.03 -26.35 -1.41
N SER A 42 7.08 -25.46 -1.69
CA SER A 42 6.78 -24.92 -3.03
C SER A 42 6.58 -23.40 -2.95
N VAL A 43 7.64 -22.70 -2.53
CA VAL A 43 7.68 -21.24 -2.28
C VAL A 43 6.99 -20.44 -3.38
N GLY A 44 7.29 -20.69 -4.66
CA GLY A 44 6.68 -19.96 -5.77
C GLY A 44 5.15 -20.08 -5.87
N LEU A 45 4.57 -21.21 -5.43
CA LEU A 45 3.11 -21.38 -5.36
C LEU A 45 2.53 -20.62 -4.15
N LEU A 46 3.19 -20.75 -2.99
CA LEU A 46 2.78 -20.06 -1.77
C LEU A 46 2.75 -18.54 -1.98
N MET A 47 3.82 -17.99 -2.55
CA MET A 47 3.96 -16.55 -2.81
C MET A 47 2.90 -16.02 -3.79
N LYS A 48 2.61 -16.78 -4.86
CA LYS A 48 1.52 -16.43 -5.79
C LYS A 48 0.16 -16.43 -5.09
N LEU A 49 -0.07 -17.39 -4.22
CA LEU A 49 -1.31 -17.50 -3.48
C LEU A 49 -1.48 -16.34 -2.49
N CYS A 50 -0.45 -16.03 -1.69
CA CYS A 50 -0.49 -14.90 -0.75
C CYS A 50 -0.78 -13.59 -1.47
N LYS A 51 -0.12 -13.36 -2.61
CA LYS A 51 -0.36 -12.18 -3.45
C LYS A 51 -1.83 -12.08 -3.87
N VAL A 52 -2.38 -13.15 -4.46
CA VAL A 52 -3.76 -13.18 -4.95
C VAL A 52 -4.77 -12.97 -3.81
N ASP A 53 -4.54 -13.63 -2.67
CA ASP A 53 -5.41 -13.53 -1.50
C ASP A 53 -5.47 -12.11 -0.91
N ILE A 54 -4.32 -11.45 -0.75
CA ILE A 54 -4.25 -10.05 -0.29
C ILE A 54 -4.92 -9.12 -1.31
N MET A 55 -4.64 -9.30 -2.60
CA MET A 55 -5.23 -8.48 -3.66
C MET A 55 -6.77 -8.59 -3.67
N LEU A 56 -7.32 -9.79 -3.49
CA LEU A 56 -8.76 -10.03 -3.39
C LEU A 56 -9.37 -9.40 -2.14
N ALA A 57 -8.71 -9.55 -0.99
CA ALA A 57 -9.17 -8.95 0.27
C ALA A 57 -9.28 -7.43 0.17
N ILE A 58 -8.26 -6.77 -0.42
CA ILE A 58 -8.26 -5.33 -0.66
C ILE A 58 -9.33 -4.94 -1.69
N GLN A 59 -9.43 -5.67 -2.79
CA GLN A 59 -10.39 -5.37 -3.88
C GLN A 59 -11.84 -5.47 -3.41
N HIS A 60 -12.17 -6.49 -2.63
CA HIS A 60 -13.55 -6.80 -2.23
C HIS A 60 -13.89 -6.41 -0.80
N GLY A 61 -12.94 -5.82 -0.05
CA GLY A 61 -13.10 -5.42 1.35
C GLY A 61 -13.52 -6.55 2.30
N GLY A 62 -13.23 -7.80 1.94
CA GLY A 62 -13.48 -8.98 2.76
C GLY A 62 -12.24 -9.40 3.56
N PRO A 63 -12.38 -10.29 4.55
CA PRO A 63 -11.21 -10.91 5.16
C PRO A 63 -10.47 -11.76 4.10
N PRO A 64 -9.14 -11.83 4.16
CA PRO A 64 -8.41 -12.77 3.32
C PRO A 64 -8.80 -14.22 3.68
N LEU A 65 -8.71 -15.12 2.70
CA LEU A 65 -9.00 -16.54 2.88
C LEU A 65 -7.98 -17.22 3.79
N PHE A 66 -6.78 -16.66 3.83
CA PHE A 66 -5.69 -17.12 4.66
C PHE A 66 -5.05 -15.95 5.41
N PHE A 67 -4.11 -16.28 6.29
CA PHE A 67 -3.30 -15.29 6.98
C PHE A 67 -1.90 -15.85 7.16
N ARG A 68 -0.89 -15.04 6.81
CA ARG A 68 0.51 -15.37 7.02
C ARG A 68 1.27 -14.10 7.40
N ASP A 69 1.93 -14.15 8.54
CA ASP A 69 2.85 -13.11 8.99
C ASP A 69 4.16 -13.79 9.40
N SER A 70 5.20 -13.53 8.61
CA SER A 70 6.55 -14.07 8.78
C SER A 70 7.55 -12.96 9.12
N MET A 71 7.11 -11.77 9.52
CA MET A 71 8.03 -10.64 9.74
C MET A 71 9.11 -10.93 10.78
N ALA A 72 8.79 -11.65 11.86
CA ALA A 72 9.79 -12.06 12.84
C ALA A 72 10.92 -12.89 12.19
N LYS A 73 10.55 -13.88 11.35
CA LYS A 73 11.51 -14.69 10.61
C LYS A 73 12.32 -13.85 9.61
N VAL A 74 11.68 -12.91 8.92
CA VAL A 74 12.35 -11.97 8.00
C VAL A 74 13.40 -11.15 8.75
N ARG A 75 13.05 -10.56 9.89
CA ARG A 75 13.97 -9.79 10.73
C ARG A 75 15.16 -10.64 11.19
N ASP A 76 14.93 -11.89 11.58
CA ASP A 76 16.02 -12.83 11.93
C ASP A 76 16.95 -13.11 10.74
N VAL A 77 16.40 -13.28 9.53
CA VAL A 77 17.19 -13.48 8.31
C VAL A 77 18.04 -12.23 8.01
N LEU A 78 17.46 -11.04 8.08
CA LEU A 78 18.17 -9.78 7.87
C LEU A 78 19.29 -9.59 8.89
N ALA A 79 19.01 -9.84 10.17
CA ALA A 79 20.00 -9.77 11.24
C ALA A 79 21.17 -10.73 11.02
N ARG A 80 20.91 -12.00 10.65
CA ARG A 80 21.96 -12.97 10.31
C ARG A 80 22.81 -12.53 9.11
N LYS A 81 22.19 -11.85 8.14
CA LYS A 81 22.86 -11.27 6.98
C LYS A 81 23.55 -9.93 7.29
N LYS A 82 23.46 -9.43 8.53
CA LYS A 82 23.96 -8.12 8.96
C LYS A 82 23.40 -6.96 8.11
N ILE A 83 22.16 -7.12 7.65
CA ILE A 83 21.42 -6.09 6.93
C ILE A 83 20.67 -5.28 7.98
N ASP A 84 20.93 -3.97 8.03
CA ASP A 84 20.22 -3.07 8.92
C ASP A 84 18.77 -2.89 8.48
N PHE A 85 17.84 -3.12 9.39
CA PHE A 85 16.40 -2.97 9.17
C PHE A 85 15.87 -1.87 10.09
N ASN A 86 15.96 -0.64 9.59
CA ASN A 86 15.70 0.56 10.39
C ASN A 86 14.19 0.82 10.60
N VAL A 87 13.59 0.09 11.54
CA VAL A 87 12.19 0.31 11.96
C VAL A 87 12.01 1.61 12.75
N ASN A 88 13.08 2.16 13.31
CA ASN A 88 13.03 3.43 14.05
C ASN A 88 12.77 4.63 13.13
N ALA A 89 12.90 4.47 11.81
CA ALA A 89 12.56 5.50 10.84
C ALA A 89 11.08 5.91 10.90
N ALA A 90 10.18 5.07 11.43
CA ALA A 90 8.80 5.46 11.70
C ALA A 90 8.66 6.65 12.67
N ARG A 91 9.70 6.94 13.48
CA ARG A 91 9.70 8.12 14.35
C ARG A 91 9.75 9.45 13.60
N LEU A 92 10.11 9.41 12.31
CA LEU A 92 10.12 10.60 11.46
C LEU A 92 8.71 10.96 10.96
N CYS A 93 7.79 9.98 10.95
CA CYS A 93 6.42 10.16 10.50
C CYS A 93 5.64 11.00 11.53
N PRO A 94 5.02 12.13 11.13
CA PRO A 94 4.18 12.94 12.02
C PRO A 94 3.13 12.12 12.78
N GLN A 95 3.01 12.33 14.09
CA GLN A 95 1.94 11.74 14.93
C GLN A 95 1.91 10.21 14.92
N HIS A 96 3.03 9.55 14.59
CA HIS A 96 3.14 8.10 14.60
C HIS A 96 2.80 7.50 15.98
N ASP A 97 3.09 8.24 17.05
CA ASP A 97 2.90 7.87 18.45
C ASP A 97 1.43 7.83 18.88
N LEU A 98 0.54 8.43 18.09
CA LEU A 98 -0.90 8.39 18.29
C LEU A 98 -1.57 7.20 17.58
N LEU A 99 -0.83 6.39 16.83
CA LEU A 99 -1.37 5.23 16.14
C LEU A 99 -1.60 4.07 17.12
N GLU A 100 -2.65 3.28 16.87
CA GLU A 100 -2.81 2.00 17.56
C GLU A 100 -1.53 1.16 17.40
N PRO A 101 -1.08 0.45 18.44
CA PRO A 101 0.18 -0.29 18.41
C PRO A 101 0.33 -1.23 17.20
N TYR A 102 -0.77 -1.89 16.81
CA TYR A 102 -0.76 -2.79 15.67
C TYR A 102 -0.52 -2.07 14.34
N LEU A 103 -1.09 -0.88 14.14
CA LEU A 103 -0.86 -0.07 12.94
C LEU A 103 0.53 0.58 12.97
N HIS A 104 0.99 1.02 14.14
CA HIS A 104 2.35 1.53 14.33
C HIS A 104 3.42 0.49 13.96
N ASP A 105 3.24 -0.77 14.38
CA ASP A 105 4.15 -1.87 14.00
C ASP A 105 4.20 -2.09 12.48
N ILE A 106 3.06 -1.96 11.80
CA ILE A 106 3.00 -2.06 10.33
C ILE A 106 3.75 -0.88 9.70
N LEU A 107 3.54 0.35 10.19
CA LEU A 107 4.27 1.54 9.73
C LEU A 107 5.78 1.38 9.92
N ALA A 108 6.21 0.90 11.10
CA ALA A 108 7.61 0.67 11.43
C ALA A 108 8.27 -0.35 10.50
N ASP A 109 7.60 -1.47 10.23
CA ASP A 109 8.07 -2.43 9.24
C ASP A 109 8.13 -1.83 7.84
N MET A 110 7.10 -1.09 7.42
CA MET A 110 7.07 -0.48 6.10
C MET A 110 8.20 0.55 5.93
N MET A 111 8.51 1.35 6.94
CA MET A 111 9.66 2.26 6.91
C MET A 111 10.99 1.52 6.83
N GLY A 112 11.11 0.38 7.51
CA GLY A 112 12.25 -0.52 7.33
C GLY A 112 12.36 -1.02 5.88
N VAL A 113 11.25 -1.43 5.28
CA VAL A 113 11.18 -1.89 3.88
C VAL A 113 11.61 -0.79 2.92
N THR A 114 11.04 0.41 3.03
CA THR A 114 11.37 1.53 2.13
C THR A 114 12.84 1.91 2.25
N SER A 115 13.40 1.90 3.46
CA SER A 115 14.85 2.10 3.69
C SER A 115 15.69 1.07 2.95
N LEU A 116 15.34 -0.23 2.99
CA LEU A 116 16.07 -1.26 2.26
C LEU A 116 16.05 -1.04 0.75
N PHE A 117 14.89 -0.69 0.18
CA PHE A 117 14.76 -0.38 -1.24
C PHE A 117 15.60 0.83 -1.64
N ASN A 118 15.50 1.92 -0.87
CA ASN A 118 16.16 3.19 -1.17
C ASN A 118 17.68 3.09 -1.03
N ASN A 119 18.17 2.21 -0.15
CA ASN A 119 19.60 1.90 -0.02
C ASN A 119 20.12 0.85 -1.02
N GLY A 120 19.26 0.36 -1.92
CA GLY A 120 19.66 -0.61 -2.95
C GLY A 120 20.09 -1.98 -2.41
N VAL A 121 19.58 -2.36 -1.22
CA VAL A 121 19.91 -3.64 -0.59
C VAL A 121 19.40 -4.79 -1.46
N LYS A 122 20.30 -5.71 -1.82
CA LYS A 122 19.95 -6.92 -2.58
C LYS A 122 19.44 -8.00 -1.64
N LEU A 123 18.14 -8.28 -1.72
CA LEU A 123 17.49 -9.40 -1.03
C LEU A 123 17.21 -10.54 -2.01
N ASP A 124 17.21 -11.77 -1.52
CA ASP A 124 16.60 -12.86 -2.27
C ASP A 124 15.09 -12.64 -2.40
N LEU A 125 14.52 -13.17 -3.49
CA LEU A 125 13.13 -12.96 -3.83
C LEU A 125 12.17 -13.45 -2.74
N GLU A 126 12.52 -14.54 -2.04
CA GLU A 126 11.70 -15.12 -0.99
C GLU A 126 11.61 -14.20 0.23
N THR A 127 12.75 -13.71 0.74
CA THR A 127 12.81 -12.77 1.86
C THR A 127 12.04 -11.49 1.53
N LEU A 128 12.22 -10.98 0.31
CA LEU A 128 11.49 -9.80 -0.15
C LEU A 128 9.97 -10.07 -0.19
N GLN A 129 9.54 -11.19 -0.77
CA GLN A 129 8.13 -11.52 -0.89
C GLN A 129 7.46 -11.76 0.47
N GLU A 130 8.10 -12.50 1.38
CA GLU A 130 7.61 -12.72 2.75
C GLU A 130 7.41 -11.39 3.49
N MET A 131 8.34 -10.45 3.32
CA MET A 131 8.26 -9.12 3.92
C MET A 131 7.02 -8.35 3.44
N ILE A 132 6.84 -8.23 2.13
CA ILE A 132 5.70 -7.48 1.56
C ILE A 132 4.36 -8.19 1.87
N PHE A 133 4.29 -9.52 1.79
CA PHE A 133 3.05 -10.25 2.08
C PHE A 133 2.67 -10.19 3.56
N SER A 134 3.64 -10.26 4.47
CA SER A 134 3.36 -10.12 5.90
C SER A 134 2.81 -8.73 6.23
N ILE A 135 3.32 -7.68 5.59
CA ILE A 135 2.75 -6.33 5.71
C ILE A 135 1.34 -6.28 5.11
N GLY A 136 1.15 -6.79 3.89
CA GLY A 136 -0.15 -6.81 3.23
C GLY A 136 -1.22 -7.54 4.03
N TYR A 137 -0.91 -8.71 4.59
CA TYR A 137 -1.85 -9.45 5.46
C TYR A 137 -2.21 -8.68 6.72
N ARG A 138 -1.23 -8.07 7.40
CA ARG A 138 -1.51 -7.26 8.60
C ARG A 138 -2.39 -6.05 8.27
N LEU A 139 -2.15 -5.37 7.15
CA LEU A 139 -3.02 -4.29 6.68
C LEU A 139 -4.46 -4.78 6.45
N THR A 140 -4.66 -5.94 5.80
CA THR A 140 -6.02 -6.47 5.58
C THR A 140 -6.74 -6.84 6.88
N LYS A 141 -5.99 -7.19 7.92
CA LYS A 141 -6.50 -7.60 9.24
C LYS A 141 -6.79 -6.41 10.17
N PHE A 142 -6.08 -5.30 10.00
CA PHE A 142 -6.26 -4.12 10.84
C PHE A 142 -7.71 -3.63 10.81
N ARG A 143 -8.26 -3.39 12.00
CA ARG A 143 -9.57 -2.82 12.24
C ARG A 143 -9.41 -1.89 13.44
N PRO A 144 -9.59 -0.56 13.28
CA PRO A 144 -9.45 0.36 14.39
C PRO A 144 -10.50 0.06 15.47
N LEU A 145 -10.13 0.27 16.73
CA LEU A 145 -11.01 0.08 17.89
C LEU A 145 -12.13 1.15 17.88
N GLU A 146 -13.38 0.73 18.10
CA GLU A 146 -14.55 1.63 18.04
C GLU A 146 -14.49 2.77 19.07
N GLU A 147 -13.70 2.61 20.13
CA GLU A 147 -13.58 3.55 21.26
C GLU A 147 -12.73 4.79 20.91
N GLU A 148 -11.90 4.75 19.86
CA GLU A 148 -10.99 5.83 19.47
C GLU A 148 -11.52 6.68 18.31
N ARG A 149 -12.81 7.02 18.32
CA ARG A 149 -13.45 7.81 17.24
C ARG A 149 -12.74 9.13 16.88
N ARG A 150 -11.98 9.71 17.82
CA ARG A 150 -11.23 10.96 17.59
C ARG A 150 -9.99 10.78 16.72
N LEU A 151 -9.37 9.60 16.74
CA LEU A 151 -8.15 9.28 15.97
C LEU A 151 -8.43 8.46 14.73
N TRP A 152 -9.69 8.04 14.54
CA TRP A 152 -10.14 7.21 13.43
C TRP A 152 -9.65 7.73 12.07
N GLN A 153 -9.71 9.04 11.84
CA GLN A 153 -9.24 9.65 10.59
C GLN A 153 -7.72 9.54 10.39
N LEU A 154 -6.93 9.75 11.44
CA LEU A 154 -5.48 9.60 11.40
C LEU A 154 -5.09 8.15 11.11
N GLN A 155 -5.71 7.21 11.82
CA GLN A 155 -5.48 5.78 11.65
C GLN A 155 -5.89 5.31 10.24
N ASP A 156 -7.05 5.75 9.76
CA ASP A 156 -7.53 5.48 8.41
C ASP A 156 -6.60 6.02 7.33
N ALA A 157 -6.09 7.24 7.51
CA ALA A 157 -5.19 7.89 6.58
C ALA A 157 -3.87 7.11 6.48
N TYR A 158 -3.27 6.73 7.60
CA TYR A 158 -2.08 5.87 7.61
C TYR A 158 -2.36 4.49 7.00
N HIS A 159 -3.44 3.83 7.43
CA HIS A 159 -3.81 2.51 6.92
C HIS A 159 -4.04 2.53 5.41
N THR A 160 -4.77 3.52 4.91
CA THR A 160 -5.07 3.69 3.49
C THR A 160 -3.79 3.94 2.72
N GLY A 161 -2.94 4.89 3.15
CA GLY A 161 -1.68 5.19 2.48
C GLY A 161 -0.71 4.00 2.44
N LEU A 162 -0.57 3.27 3.55
CA LEU A 162 0.22 2.04 3.62
C LEU A 162 -0.35 0.94 2.71
N THR A 163 -1.68 0.87 2.57
CA THR A 163 -2.35 -0.05 1.65
C THR A 163 -2.06 0.32 0.20
N ILE A 164 -2.19 1.59 -0.22
CA ILE A 164 -1.87 1.96 -1.61
C ILE A 164 -0.38 1.77 -1.88
N LEU A 165 0.52 2.08 -0.95
CA LEU A 165 1.96 1.81 -1.10
C LEU A 165 2.25 0.31 -1.29
N THR A 166 1.60 -0.55 -0.51
CA THR A 166 1.74 -2.01 -0.69
C THR A 166 1.26 -2.43 -2.07
N MET A 167 0.18 -1.81 -2.56
CA MET A 167 -0.39 -2.10 -3.87
C MET A 167 0.43 -1.54 -5.03
N THR A 168 1.11 -0.39 -4.90
CA THR A 168 2.05 0.11 -5.91
C THR A 168 3.22 -0.86 -6.08
N ILE A 169 3.70 -1.49 -5.00
CA ILE A 169 4.71 -2.55 -5.06
C ILE A 169 4.16 -3.80 -5.77
N PHE A 170 2.92 -4.21 -5.48
CA PHE A 170 2.32 -5.40 -6.11
C PHE A 170 1.98 -5.23 -7.58
N LEU A 171 1.51 -4.05 -7.97
CA LEU A 171 0.97 -3.77 -9.30
C LEU A 171 1.96 -3.06 -10.23
N HIS A 172 3.22 -2.90 -9.79
CA HIS A 172 4.28 -2.34 -10.61
C HIS A 172 4.32 -2.95 -12.03
N GLY A 173 4.49 -2.08 -13.03
CA GLY A 173 4.52 -2.45 -14.45
C GLY A 173 3.15 -2.48 -15.14
N GLY A 174 2.24 -1.55 -14.82
CA GLY A 174 0.98 -1.32 -15.55
C GLY A 174 -0.13 -2.33 -15.25
N ARG A 175 0.01 -3.17 -14.22
CA ARG A 175 -1.02 -4.16 -13.86
C ARG A 175 -2.26 -3.53 -13.23
N ARG A 176 -2.13 -2.29 -12.75
CA ARG A 176 -3.27 -1.55 -12.22
C ARG A 176 -4.32 -1.23 -13.28
N GLN A 177 -3.90 -0.95 -14.52
CA GLN A 177 -4.83 -0.70 -15.64
C GLN A 177 -5.78 -1.87 -15.90
N ILE A 178 -5.41 -3.07 -15.44
CA ILE A 178 -6.14 -4.31 -15.64
C ILE A 178 -7.12 -4.60 -14.49
N LEU A 179 -6.83 -4.11 -13.27
CA LEU A 179 -7.54 -4.47 -12.05
C LEU A 179 -8.18 -3.24 -11.39
N ASP A 180 -9.48 -3.33 -11.15
CA ASP A 180 -10.27 -2.26 -10.55
C ASP A 180 -10.25 -2.34 -9.01
N TYR A 181 -9.87 -1.23 -8.36
CA TYR A 181 -9.77 -1.07 -6.91
C TYR A 181 -10.65 0.08 -6.39
N GLU A 182 -11.83 0.28 -6.99
CA GLU A 182 -12.82 1.32 -6.66
C GLU A 182 -13.01 1.55 -5.16
N ARG A 183 -13.01 0.49 -4.33
CA ARG A 183 -13.15 0.63 -2.87
C ARG A 183 -12.00 1.40 -2.23
N LEU A 184 -10.77 1.13 -2.66
CA LEU A 184 -9.58 1.83 -2.16
C LEU A 184 -9.55 3.27 -2.66
N ASP A 185 -9.99 3.50 -3.90
CA ASP A 185 -10.11 4.84 -4.50
C ASP A 185 -11.17 5.68 -3.80
N ARG A 186 -12.36 5.11 -3.58
CA ARG A 186 -13.42 5.72 -2.78
C ARG A 186 -12.94 6.03 -1.37
N ARG A 187 -12.21 5.10 -0.74
CA ARG A 187 -11.68 5.30 0.62
C ARG A 187 -10.68 6.46 0.68
N LEU A 188 -9.74 6.51 -0.27
CA LEU A 188 -8.81 7.63 -0.42
C LEU A 188 -9.58 8.96 -0.59
N LYS A 189 -10.61 8.96 -1.44
CA LYS A 189 -11.46 10.13 -1.66
C LYS A 189 -12.18 10.58 -0.39
N GLU A 190 -12.83 9.66 0.33
CA GLU A 190 -13.52 9.95 1.60
C GLU A 190 -12.58 10.56 2.64
N ILE A 191 -11.36 10.02 2.75
CA ILE A 191 -10.34 10.53 3.69
C ILE A 191 -9.90 11.94 3.29
N LEU A 192 -9.65 12.18 2.00
CA LEU A 192 -9.23 13.51 1.54
C LEU A 192 -10.38 14.52 1.58
N ASP A 193 -11.64 14.11 1.40
CA ASP A 193 -12.82 14.96 1.52
C ASP A 193 -13.20 15.26 3.00
N SER A 194 -12.50 14.67 3.96
CA SER A 194 -12.61 14.99 5.39
C SER A 194 -11.76 16.20 5.80
N ASP A 195 -11.78 16.52 7.09
CA ASP A 195 -10.95 17.53 7.77
C ASP A 195 -9.48 17.09 7.99
N LEU A 196 -9.04 15.96 7.43
CA LEU A 196 -7.63 15.52 7.47
C LEU A 196 -6.66 16.63 7.04
N GLU A 197 -7.03 17.38 6.00
CA GLU A 197 -6.22 18.49 5.52
C GLU A 197 -5.97 19.54 6.60
N GLU A 198 -6.96 19.82 7.45
CA GLU A 198 -6.90 20.82 8.53
C GLU A 198 -6.02 20.36 9.70
N TYR A 199 -6.25 19.13 10.18
CA TYR A 199 -5.58 18.60 11.38
C TYR A 199 -4.23 17.92 11.09
N HIS A 200 -4.05 17.39 9.88
CA HIS A 200 -2.91 16.55 9.49
C HIS A 200 -2.39 16.88 8.07
N PRO A 201 -2.03 18.15 7.77
CA PRO A 201 -1.77 18.60 6.40
C PRO A 201 -0.58 17.89 5.72
N GLU A 202 0.47 17.52 6.46
CA GLU A 202 1.62 16.79 5.91
C GLU A 202 1.24 15.36 5.47
N LEU A 203 0.40 14.68 6.27
CA LEU A 203 -0.13 13.36 5.95
C LEU A 203 -1.09 13.43 4.76
N ALA A 204 -1.93 14.46 4.72
CA ALA A 204 -2.80 14.72 3.59
C ALA A 204 -1.99 14.97 2.30
N LEU A 205 -0.90 15.74 2.35
CA LEU A 205 -0.01 15.94 1.20
C LEU A 205 0.60 14.61 0.73
N TRP A 206 1.12 13.78 1.64
CA TRP A 206 1.65 12.47 1.30
C TRP A 206 0.59 11.59 0.63
N LEU A 207 -0.64 11.55 1.16
CA LEU A 207 -1.76 10.81 0.56
C LEU A 207 -2.18 11.36 -0.80
N LEU A 208 -2.20 12.68 -0.99
CA LEU A 208 -2.52 13.30 -2.27
C LEU A 208 -1.52 12.89 -3.36
N ILE A 209 -0.23 12.97 -3.05
CA ILE A 209 0.83 12.63 -4.02
C ILE A 209 0.86 11.12 -4.26
N LEU A 210 0.90 10.31 -3.20
CA LEU A 210 0.93 8.85 -3.32
C LEU A 210 -0.35 8.31 -3.98
N GLY A 211 -1.51 8.85 -3.61
CA GLY A 211 -2.80 8.56 -4.23
C GLY A 211 -2.84 8.96 -5.70
N GLY A 212 -2.27 10.10 -6.06
CA GLY A 212 -2.17 10.50 -7.46
C GLY A 212 -1.25 9.60 -8.27
N VAL A 213 -0.13 9.13 -7.69
CA VAL A 213 0.74 8.11 -8.32
C VAL A 213 -0.01 6.80 -8.50
N TRP A 214 -0.76 6.37 -7.48
CA TRP A 214 -1.62 5.20 -7.51
C TRP A 214 -2.62 5.33 -8.66
N VAL A 215 -3.45 6.37 -8.68
CA VAL A 215 -4.59 6.55 -9.62
C VAL A 215 -4.15 6.80 -11.07
N SER A 216 -3.00 7.45 -11.28
CA SER A 216 -2.47 7.75 -12.63
C SER A 216 -2.17 6.50 -13.48
N ASP A 217 -2.13 5.30 -12.88
CA ASP A 217 -1.87 4.03 -13.57
C ASP A 217 -3.15 3.24 -13.90
N GLY A 218 -4.33 3.87 -14.00
CA GLY A 218 -5.53 3.12 -14.39
C GLY A 218 -6.82 3.90 -14.63
N TYR A 219 -6.99 5.09 -14.05
CA TYR A 219 -8.23 5.85 -14.16
C TYR A 219 -7.98 7.33 -14.40
N ASP A 220 -8.83 7.90 -15.26
CA ASP A 220 -8.84 9.30 -15.68
C ASP A 220 -9.45 10.20 -14.58
N GLU A 221 -9.01 10.01 -13.33
CA GLU A 221 -9.54 10.73 -12.19
C GLU A 221 -8.80 12.05 -11.99
N HIS A 222 -9.28 13.05 -12.73
CA HIS A 222 -8.81 14.43 -12.80
C HIS A 222 -8.89 15.21 -11.48
N TRP A 223 -9.42 14.62 -10.40
CA TRP A 223 -9.70 15.36 -9.16
C TRP A 223 -8.46 15.51 -8.27
N LEU A 224 -7.58 14.50 -8.19
CA LEU A 224 -6.38 14.55 -7.33
C LEU A 224 -5.38 15.64 -7.76
N PRO A 225 -5.02 15.77 -9.06
CA PRO A 225 -4.08 16.81 -9.49
C PRO A 225 -4.53 18.22 -9.08
N SER A 226 -5.83 18.50 -9.14
CA SER A 226 -6.38 19.82 -8.80
C SER A 226 -6.31 20.19 -7.31
N ARG A 227 -6.11 19.20 -6.42
CA ARG A 227 -5.99 19.42 -4.97
C ARG A 227 -4.56 19.71 -4.50
N VAL A 228 -3.56 19.41 -5.33
CA VAL A 228 -2.15 19.60 -4.99
C VAL A 228 -1.80 21.08 -4.78
N PRO A 229 -2.18 22.04 -5.67
CA PRO A 229 -1.75 23.44 -5.49
C PRO A 229 -2.38 24.15 -4.28
N PRO A 230 -3.68 23.98 -3.95
CA PRO A 230 -4.24 24.48 -2.68
C PRO A 230 -3.51 23.93 -1.46
N MET A 231 -3.18 22.63 -1.44
CA MET A 231 -2.42 22.02 -0.35
C MET A 231 -1.01 22.60 -0.25
N ALA A 232 -0.32 22.77 -1.39
CA ALA A 232 1.01 23.37 -1.44
C ALA A 232 1.01 24.79 -0.86
N ARG A 233 0.02 25.62 -1.22
CA ARG A 233 -0.14 26.98 -0.64
C ARG A 233 -0.36 26.94 0.86
N ARG A 234 -1.21 26.03 1.35
CA ARG A 234 -1.48 25.88 2.80
C ARG A 234 -0.22 25.52 3.58
N LEU A 235 0.65 24.69 3.01
CA LEU A 235 1.93 24.31 3.60
C LEU A 235 3.09 25.26 3.24
N ASN A 236 2.82 26.34 2.49
CA ASN A 236 3.83 27.28 1.98
C ASN A 236 4.96 26.60 1.20
N ILE A 237 4.62 25.57 0.42
CA ILE A 237 5.54 24.81 -0.43
C ILE A 237 5.58 25.47 -1.82
N ARG A 238 6.79 25.73 -2.32
CA ARG A 238 7.01 26.46 -3.57
C ARG A 238 7.47 25.60 -4.73
N ASN A 239 8.03 24.43 -4.44
CA ASN A 239 8.62 23.56 -5.44
C ASN A 239 8.57 22.09 -4.99
N TRP A 240 8.89 21.20 -5.92
CA TRP A 240 8.91 19.76 -5.68
C TRP A 240 9.89 19.37 -4.57
N ASP A 241 11.04 20.01 -4.45
CA ASP A 241 12.07 19.58 -3.48
C ASP A 241 11.64 19.87 -2.03
N GLU A 242 10.92 20.98 -1.81
CA GLU A 242 10.24 21.28 -0.54
C GLU A 242 9.10 20.27 -0.26
N ALA A 243 8.27 19.94 -1.27
CA ALA A 243 7.23 18.92 -1.13
C ALA A 243 7.83 17.56 -0.79
N TYR A 244 8.92 17.21 -1.49
CA TYR A 244 9.67 15.98 -1.35
C TYR A 244 10.18 15.80 0.08
N THR A 245 10.73 16.87 0.68
CA THR A 245 11.22 16.89 2.06
C THR A 245 10.15 16.47 3.07
N ILE A 246 8.88 16.83 2.82
CA ILE A 246 7.75 16.44 3.68
C ILE A 246 7.34 15.00 3.40
N ILE A 247 7.08 14.64 2.13
CA ILE A 247 6.58 13.30 1.78
C ILE A 247 7.61 12.20 2.08
N SER A 248 8.90 12.50 2.05
CA SER A 248 9.98 11.53 2.36
C SER A 248 10.04 11.14 3.84
N ARG A 249 9.34 11.86 4.72
CA ARG A 249 9.18 11.48 6.14
C ARG A 249 8.22 10.32 6.33
N PHE A 250 7.35 10.07 5.34
CA PHE A 250 6.43 8.94 5.30
C PHE A 250 7.03 7.82 4.42
N PRO A 251 6.44 6.61 4.45
CA PRO A 251 6.84 5.55 3.54
C PRO A 251 6.84 5.98 2.07
N TRP A 252 8.02 5.96 1.46
CA TRP A 252 8.24 6.36 0.08
C TRP A 252 9.42 5.57 -0.52
N ILE A 253 9.24 5.05 -1.74
CA ILE A 253 10.27 4.27 -2.47
C ILE A 253 10.70 5.06 -3.71
N HIS A 254 11.96 5.49 -3.76
CA HIS A 254 12.48 6.41 -4.79
C HIS A 254 12.23 5.90 -6.21
N VAL A 255 12.65 4.66 -6.47
CA VAL A 255 12.56 4.04 -7.81
C VAL A 255 11.12 3.86 -8.30
N LEU A 256 10.15 3.80 -7.39
CA LEU A 256 8.74 3.60 -7.74
C LEU A 256 7.96 4.91 -7.81
N HIS A 257 8.31 5.89 -6.98
CA HIS A 257 7.42 7.02 -6.72
C HIS A 257 8.01 8.39 -7.09
N ASP A 258 9.33 8.58 -7.15
CA ASP A 258 9.92 9.91 -7.43
C ASP A 258 9.49 10.46 -8.79
N GLY A 259 9.66 9.66 -9.85
CA GLY A 259 9.31 10.04 -11.21
C GLY A 259 7.80 10.34 -11.36
N PRO A 260 6.92 9.37 -11.02
CA PRO A 260 5.48 9.60 -11.07
C PRO A 260 4.98 10.75 -10.17
N GLY A 261 5.56 10.90 -8.97
CA GLY A 261 5.20 11.95 -8.01
C GLY A 261 5.56 13.34 -8.50
N ARG A 262 6.79 13.52 -9.03
CA ARG A 262 7.21 14.78 -9.65
C ARG A 262 6.36 15.10 -10.88
N ALA A 263 6.08 14.10 -11.71
CA ALA A 263 5.24 14.29 -12.89
C ALA A 263 3.80 14.74 -12.52
N LEU A 264 3.24 14.20 -11.44
CA LEU A 264 1.96 14.64 -10.89
C LEU A 264 2.05 16.09 -10.41
N TRP A 265 3.05 16.43 -9.59
CA TRP A 265 3.27 17.80 -9.09
C TRP A 265 3.36 18.83 -10.23
N ASP A 266 4.17 18.54 -11.24
CA ASP A 266 4.40 19.45 -12.36
C ASP A 266 3.12 19.61 -13.21
N ARG A 267 2.35 18.53 -13.41
CA ARG A 267 1.04 18.59 -14.10
C ARG A 267 0.06 19.47 -13.33
N SER A 268 -0.10 19.25 -12.03
CA SER A 268 -1.01 20.00 -11.16
C SER A 268 -0.82 21.51 -11.23
N HIS A 269 0.43 21.98 -11.22
CA HIS A 269 0.72 23.42 -11.25
C HIS A 269 0.61 24.02 -12.65
N ARG A 270 0.84 23.24 -13.72
CA ARG A 270 0.55 23.69 -15.09
C ARG A 270 -0.94 23.87 -15.32
N ASP A 271 -1.75 22.92 -14.88
CA ASP A 271 -3.21 22.97 -15.06
C ASP A 271 -3.83 24.14 -14.28
N GLU A 272 -3.28 24.50 -13.12
CA GLU A 272 -3.70 25.68 -12.37
C GLU A 272 -3.42 26.99 -13.13
N LEU A 273 -2.22 27.13 -13.72
CA LEU A 273 -1.87 28.31 -14.53
C LEU A 273 -2.79 28.45 -15.75
N CYS A 274 -3.14 27.33 -16.42
CA CYS A 274 -4.08 27.34 -17.54
C CYS A 274 -5.51 27.70 -17.15
N ARG A 275 -5.93 27.43 -15.89
CA ARG A 275 -7.27 27.79 -15.39
C ARG A 275 -7.37 29.24 -14.91
N ALA A 276 -6.23 29.87 -14.60
CA ALA A 276 -6.17 31.23 -14.07
C ALA A 276 -6.01 32.32 -15.14
N GLY A 277 -5.70 31.95 -16.39
CA GLY A 277 -5.62 32.85 -17.55
C GLY A 277 -6.86 32.80 -18.42
#